data_AF-A0A6J4NSK9-F1
#
_entry.id   AF-A0A6J4NSK9-F1
#
_cell.length_a   1.000
_cell.length_b   1.000
_cell.length_c   1.000
_cell.angle_alpha   90.00
_cell.angle_beta   90.00
_cell.angle_gamma   90.00
#
_symmetry.space_group_name_H-M   'P 1'
#
loop_
_entity.id
_entity.type
_entity.pdbx_description
1 polymer ?
#
loop_
_entity_poly.entity_id
_entity_poly.type
_entity_poly.pdbx_seq_one_letter_code
_entity_poly.pdbx_strand_id
1 'polypeptide(L)' 'FVIGNFNQLDSLSLFQPANSITSALANEFAEAASGLHQAALIYLGLVLFFITFVVLTLSKLLLSQLRKGEGAKS' A
#
# COMPACT_ATOMS: atom_id res chain seq x y z
N PHE A 1 27.47 -8.10 -2.67
CA PHE A 1 26.58 -9.27 -2.46
C PHE A 1 25.16 -8.78 -2.62
N VAL A 2 24.56 -9.00 -3.79
CA VAL A 2 23.16 -8.68 -4.05
C VAL A 2 22.35 -9.76 -3.35
N ILE A 3 22.02 -9.52 -2.08
CA ILE A 3 21.09 -10.37 -1.33
C ILE A 3 19.72 -10.02 -1.89
N GLY A 4 19.27 -10.85 -2.82
CA GLY A 4 17.95 -10.74 -3.39
C GLY A 4 16.91 -10.71 -2.27
N ASN A 5 16.00 -9.74 -2.39
CA ASN A 5 14.69 -9.73 -1.76
C ASN A 5 13.96 -11.04 -2.13
N PHE A 6 14.29 -12.13 -1.45
CA PHE A 6 13.63 -13.42 -1.55
C PHE A 6 12.28 -13.29 -0.85
N ASN A 7 11.34 -12.60 -1.49
CA ASN A 7 9.92 -12.87 -1.27
C ASN A 7 9.62 -14.15 -2.07
N GLN A 8 9.97 -15.28 -1.46
CA GLN A 8 9.83 -16.61 -2.01
C GLN A 8 8.32 -16.92 -2.15
N LEU A 9 7.74 -16.49 -3.27
CA LEU A 9 6.36 -16.76 -3.68
C LEU A 9 6.18 -18.23 -4.13
N ASP A 10 6.85 -19.18 -3.47
CA ASP A 10 6.73 -20.62 -3.76
C ASP A 10 5.66 -21.30 -2.89
N SER A 11 5.05 -20.59 -1.93
CA SER A 11 3.94 -21.14 -1.17
C SER A 11 2.92 -20.06 -0.81
N LEU A 12 1.65 -20.31 -1.14
CA LEU A 12 0.47 -19.56 -0.63
C LEU A 12 0.30 -19.81 0.88
N SER A 13 1.31 -19.50 1.69
CA SER A 13 1.28 -19.73 3.14
C SER A 13 0.80 -18.45 3.83
N LEU A 14 -0.43 -18.50 4.35
CA LEU A 14 -1.03 -17.45 5.20
C LEU A 14 -0.21 -17.14 6.47
N PHE A 15 0.82 -17.93 6.76
CA PHE A 15 1.66 -17.84 7.96
C PHE A 15 3.10 -17.41 7.68
N GLN A 16 3.48 -17.17 6.42
CA GLN A 16 4.77 -16.54 6.15
C GLN A 16 4.71 -15.05 6.49
N PRO A 17 5.80 -14.47 7.03
CA PRO A 17 5.88 -13.03 7.25
C PRO A 17 5.77 -12.32 5.90
N ALA A 18 4.56 -11.87 5.57
CA ALA A 18 4.29 -11.07 4.39
C ALA A 18 4.78 -9.65 4.66
N ASN A 19 5.81 -9.21 3.94
CA ASN A 19 6.13 -7.79 3.90
C ASN A 19 4.97 -7.06 3.22
N SER A 20 4.43 -6.05 3.90
CA SER A 20 3.42 -5.18 3.25
C SER A 20 4.07 -4.45 2.08
N ILE A 21 3.29 -4.11 1.05
CA ILE A 21 3.77 -3.34 -0.11
C ILE A 21 4.43 -2.03 0.35
N THR A 22 3.87 -1.38 1.38
CA THR A 22 4.44 -0.18 2.00
C THR A 22 5.79 -0.46 2.66
N SER A 23 5.93 -1.59 3.36
CA SER A 23 7.19 -2.00 4.01
C SER A 23 8.27 -2.32 2.99
N ALA A 24 7.93 -3.03 1.91
CA ALA A 24 8.84 -3.35 0.82
C ALA A 24 9.32 -2.08 0.11
N LEU A 25 8.40 -1.16 -0.21
CA LEU A 25 8.73 0.12 -0.82
C LEU A 25 9.62 0.97 0.10
N ALA A 26 9.32 1.07 1.40
CA ALA A 26 10.18 1.80 2.36
C ALA A 26 11.61 1.22 2.44
N ASN A 27 11.75 -0.10 2.36
CA ASN A 27 13.06 -0.77 2.35
C ASN A 27 13.86 -0.43 1.08
N GLU A 28 13.21 -0.51 -0.10
CA GLU A 28 13.82 -0.14 -1.39
C GLU A 28 14.19 1.35 -1.43
N PHE A 29 13.41 2.23 -0.81
CA PHE A 29 13.76 3.65 -0.65
C PHE A 29 14.99 3.87 0.23
N ALA A 30 15.12 3.14 1.34
CA ALA A 30 16.26 3.25 2.24
C ALA A 30 17.56 2.74 1.58
N GLU A 31 17.45 1.70 0.76
CA GLU A 31 18.60 1.10 0.06
C GLU A 31 18.98 1.87 -1.22
N ALA A 32 17.99 2.36 -1.98
CA ALA A 32 18.19 3.13 -3.21
C ALA A 32 18.56 4.61 -2.99
N ALA A 33 18.53 5.13 -1.75
CA ALA A 33 19.01 6.47 -1.43
C ALA A 33 20.49 6.69 -1.81
N SER A 34 21.23 5.60 -2.06
CA SER A 34 22.62 5.61 -2.52
C SER A 34 22.79 5.60 -4.06
N GLY A 35 21.71 5.57 -4.87
CA GLY A 35 21.77 5.47 -6.34
C GLY A 35 20.66 6.20 -7.12
N LEU A 36 20.83 6.29 -8.46
CA LEU A 36 20.07 7.11 -9.44
C LEU A 36 18.56 6.75 -9.63
N HIS A 37 17.89 6.07 -8.68
CA HIS A 37 16.51 5.57 -8.83
C HIS A 37 15.45 6.25 -7.93
N GLN A 38 15.83 7.32 -7.21
CA GLN A 38 14.95 8.03 -6.29
C GLN A 38 13.64 8.55 -6.94
N ALA A 39 13.69 8.98 -8.20
CA ALA A 39 12.51 9.50 -8.90
C ALA A 39 11.44 8.43 -9.16
N ALA A 40 11.83 7.20 -9.53
CA ALA A 40 10.90 6.10 -9.77
C ALA A 40 10.23 5.63 -8.48
N LEU A 41 10.99 5.64 -7.39
CA LEU A 41 10.51 5.31 -6.05
C LEU A 41 9.48 6.33 -5.56
N ILE A 42 9.76 7.63 -5.67
CA ILE A 42 8.81 8.70 -5.33
C ILE A 42 7.51 8.54 -6.13
N TYR A 43 7.59 8.21 -7.43
CA TYR A 43 6.42 7.96 -8.26
C TYR A 43 5.58 6.78 -7.75
N LEU A 44 6.22 5.65 -7.44
CA LEU A 44 5.54 4.49 -6.83
C LEU A 44 4.87 4.84 -5.50
N GLY A 45 5.55 5.60 -4.65
CA GLY A 45 4.99 6.09 -3.39
C GLY A 45 3.76 6.98 -3.58
N LEU A 46 3.79 7.88 -4.58
CA LEU A 46 2.68 8.75 -4.93
C LEU A 46 1.47 7.96 -5.45
N VAL A 47 1.69 6.96 -6.31
CA VAL A 47 0.62 6.08 -6.80
C VAL A 47 -0.01 5.31 -5.65
N LEU A 48 0.79 4.75 -4.74
CA LEU A 48 0.29 4.03 -3.58
C LEU A 48 -0.52 4.93 -2.63
N PHE A 49 -0.04 6.16 -2.40
CA PHE A 49 -0.77 7.19 -1.66
C PHE A 49 -2.11 7.53 -2.35
N PHE A 50 -2.10 7.67 -3.67
CA PHE A 50 -3.32 7.95 -4.42
C PHE A 50 -4.35 6.82 -4.31
N ILE A 51 -3.91 5.57 -4.37
CA ILE A 51 -4.78 4.41 -4.17
C ILE A 51 -5.40 4.43 -2.76
N THR A 52 -4.59 4.63 -1.72
CA THR A 52 -5.11 4.73 -0.34
C THR A 52 -6.07 5.90 -0.17
N PHE A 53 -5.76 7.05 -0.77
CA PHE A 53 -6.65 8.21 -0.76
C PHE A 53 -8.01 7.91 -1.40
N VAL A 54 -8.03 7.28 -2.57
CA VAL A 54 -9.26 6.90 -3.28
C VAL A 54 -10.07 5.91 -2.44
N VAL A 55 -9.42 4.88 -1.90
CA VAL A 55 -10.08 3.86 -1.06
C VAL A 55 -10.73 4.51 0.16
N LEU A 56 -9.99 5.33 0.90
CA LEU A 56 -10.51 6.02 2.10
C LEU A 56 -11.66 6.97 1.76
N THR A 57 -11.55 7.69 0.63
CA THR A 57 -12.62 8.58 0.16
C THR A 57 -13.89 7.79 -0.16
N LEU A 58 -13.77 6.67 -0.87
CA LEU A 58 -14.90 5.81 -1.18
C LEU A 58 -15.50 5.18 0.08
N SER A 59 -14.70 4.67 1.00
CA SER A 59 -15.17 4.15 2.28
C SER A 59 -15.96 5.20 3.06
N LYS A 60 -15.47 6.45 3.09
CA LYS A 60 -16.17 7.55 3.77
C LYS A 60 -17.47 7.94 3.08
N LEU A 61 -17.50 7.95 1.74
CA LEU A 61 -18.72 8.21 0.97
C LEU A 61 -19.76 7.12 1.18
N LEU A 62 -19.37 5.85 1.10
CA LEU A 62 -20.26 4.71 1.36
C LEU A 62 -20.86 4.78 2.78
N LEU A 63 -20.02 5.05 3.78
CA LEU A 63 -20.49 5.20 5.15
C LEU A 63 -21.43 6.41 5.31
N SER A 64 -21.15 7.53 4.63
CA SER A 64 -22.05 8.69 4.63
C SER A 64 -23.41 8.40 3.98
N GLN A 65 -23.45 7.55 2.95
CA GLN A 65 -24.68 7.15 2.28
C GLN A 65 -25.51 6.20 3.15
N LEU A 66 -24.86 5.25 3.83
CA LEU A 66 -25.52 4.36 4.78
C LEU A 66 -26.13 5.14 5.95
N ARG A 67 -25.39 6.08 6.54
CA ARG A 67 -25.87 6.95 7.62
C ARG A 67 -27.06 7.82 7.21
N LYS A 68 -27.13 8.26 5.95
CA LYS A 68 -28.30 8.97 5.40
C LYS A 68 -29.54 8.06 5.33
N GLY A 69 -29.37 6.77 5.03
CA GLY A 69 -30.46 5.79 5.02
C GLY A 69 -30.96 5.42 6.42
N GLU A 70 -30.08 5.43 7.42
CA GLU A 70 -30.45 5.18 8.83
C GLU A 70 -31.27 6.33 9.43
N GLY A 71 -31.00 7.59 9.04
CA GLY A 71 -31.77 8.75 9.49
C GLY A 71 -33.20 8.85 8.93
N ALA A 72 -33.55 8.06 7.91
CA ALA A 72 -34.90 8.01 7.33
C ALA A 72 -35.81 6.96 8.02
N LYS A 73 -35.30 6.22 9.01
CA LYS A 73 -36.03 5.18 9.75
C LYS A 73 -36.47 5.59 11.17
N SER A 74 -36.41 6.88 11.53
CA SER A 74 -36.94 7.37 12.81
C SER A 74 -38.08 8.36 12.63
#